data_AF-W9T7L7-F1
#
_entry.id   AF-W9T7L7-F1
#
_cell.length_a   1.000
_cell.length_b   1.000
_cell.length_c   1.000
_cell.angle_alpha   90.00
_cell.angle_beta   90.00
_cell.angle_gamma   90.00
#
_symmetry.space_group_name_H-M   'P 1'
#
loop_
_entity.id
_entity.type
_entity.pdbx_description
1 polymer ?
#
loop_
_entity_poly.entity_id
_entity_poly.type
_entity_poly.pdbx_seq_one_letter_code
_entity_poly.pdbx_strand_id
1 'polypeptide(L)'
;MTLIVRQLSPTADGLPLEIYCFTNTVAWTQYEAIQSDIFDHLLAILPEFGLRVFQHPSGADMREWRQSLEPHDAPALHRSAGHSVEMTSQS
;
A
#
# COMPACT_ATOMS: atom_id res chain seq x y z
N MET A 1 35.84 -10.38 4.52
CA MET A 1 34.52 -11.04 4.46
C MET A 1 34.02 -11.00 3.03
N THR A 2 33.37 -12.07 2.59
CA THR A 2 32.81 -12.19 1.24
C THR A 2 31.42 -11.54 1.21
N LEU A 3 31.17 -10.69 0.21
CA LEU A 3 29.87 -10.12 -0.12
C LEU A 3 29.54 -10.53 -1.56
N ILE A 4 28.40 -11.17 -1.76
CA ILE A 4 27.89 -11.54 -3.08
C ILE A 4 26.49 -10.97 -3.20
N VAL A 5 26.24 -10.28 -4.31
CA VAL A 5 24.90 -9.81 -4.70
C VAL A 5 24.66 -10.28 -6.13
N ARG A 6 23.56 -10.99 -6.37
CA ARG A 6 23.19 -11.43 -7.72
C ARG A 6 21.69 -11.35 -7.95
N GLN A 7 21.34 -11.12 -9.20
CA GLN A 7 19.98 -11.32 -9.69
C GLN A 7 19.81 -12.80 -10.02
N LEU A 8 18.67 -13.38 -9.63
CA LEU A 8 18.28 -14.72 -10.04
C LEU A 8 17.52 -14.67 -11.37
N SER A 9 17.23 -15.84 -11.93
CA SER A 9 16.42 -15.94 -13.15
C SER A 9 15.05 -15.25 -12.94
N PRO A 10 14.56 -14.48 -13.92
CA PRO A 10 13.24 -13.86 -13.84
C PRO A 10 12.13 -14.88 -13.60
N THR A 11 11.15 -14.52 -12.79
CA THR A 11 9.94 -15.33 -12.51
C THR A 11 8.68 -14.56 -12.89
N ALA A 12 7.51 -15.19 -12.74
CA ALA A 12 6.23 -14.50 -12.90
C ALA A 12 6.02 -13.38 -11.86
N ASP A 13 6.73 -13.45 -10.74
CA ASP A 13 6.64 -12.52 -9.61
C ASP A 13 7.70 -11.41 -9.68
N GLY A 14 8.51 -11.37 -10.75
CA GLY A 14 9.53 -10.35 -10.98
C GLY A 14 10.96 -10.88 -11.01
N LEU A 15 11.92 -10.02 -10.66
CA LEU A 15 13.35 -10.33 -10.70
C LEU A 15 13.89 -10.50 -9.27
N PRO A 16 14.15 -11.74 -8.81
CA PRO A 16 14.60 -11.96 -7.44
C PRO A 16 16.05 -11.50 -7.26
N LEU A 17 16.35 -10.97 -6.08
CA LEU A 17 17.71 -10.59 -5.65
C LEU A 17 18.17 -11.52 -4.52
N GLU A 18 19.41 -12.00 -4.63
CA GLU A 18 20.08 -12.76 -3.58
C GLU A 18 21.25 -11.94 -3.04
N ILE A 19 21.25 -11.73 -1.72
CA ILE A 19 22.30 -11.02 -0.99
C ILE A 19 22.92 -12.00 0.00
N TYR A 20 24.20 -12.30 -0.18
CA TYR A 20 24.95 -13.16 0.70
C TYR A 20 26.09 -12.37 1.34
N CYS A 21 26.01 -12.21 2.65
CA CYS A 21 27.01 -11.52 3.44
C CYS A 21 27.19 -12.19 4.79
N PHE A 22 28.28 -11.85 5.47
CA PHE A 22 28.52 -12.25 6.84
C PHE A 22 28.52 -11.00 7.72
N THR A 23 28.24 -11.18 9.01
CA THR A 23 28.52 -10.19 10.05
C THR A 23 29.77 -10.62 10.81
N ASN A 24 30.49 -9.66 11.39
CA ASN A 24 31.62 -9.95 12.30
C ASN A 24 31.17 -10.21 13.75
N THR A 25 29.86 -10.25 13.98
CA THR A 25 29.23 -10.40 15.29
C THR A 25 28.13 -11.46 15.21
N VAL A 26 27.98 -12.21 16.30
CA VAL A 26 26.89 -13.17 16.53
C VAL A 26 25.91 -12.68 17.60
N ALA A 27 26.13 -11.48 18.13
CA ALA A 27 25.25 -10.89 19.13
C ALA A 27 23.90 -10.56 18.50
N TRP A 28 22.82 -11.13 19.03
CA TRP A 28 21.48 -11.09 18.45
C TRP A 28 21.04 -9.67 18.07
N THR A 29 21.08 -8.72 19.01
CA THR A 29 20.61 -7.34 18.78
C THR A 29 21.37 -6.65 17.65
N GLN A 30 22.68 -6.86 17.55
CA GLN A 30 23.50 -6.25 16.50
C GLN A 30 23.27 -6.95 15.16
N TYR A 31 23.16 -8.27 15.18
CA TYR A 31 22.87 -9.07 13.99
C TYR A 31 21.51 -8.71 13.36
N GLU A 32 20.50 -8.50 14.20
CA GLU A 32 19.18 -8.03 13.79
C GLU A 32 19.24 -6.60 13.23
N ALA A 33 19.88 -5.67 13.95
CA ALA A 33 20.01 -4.29 13.49
C ALA A 33 20.71 -4.18 12.13
N ILE A 34 21.81 -4.94 11.93
CA ILE A 34 22.51 -4.98 10.65
C ILE A 34 21.61 -5.51 9.53
N GLN A 35 20.80 -6.53 9.80
CA GLN A 35 19.85 -7.04 8.79
C GLN A 35 18.77 -6.00 8.46
N SER A 36 18.18 -5.35 9.47
CA SER A 36 17.19 -4.30 9.27
C SER A 36 17.73 -3.14 8.44
N ASP A 37 18.93 -2.65 8.76
CA ASP A 37 19.56 -1.54 8.02
C ASP A 37 19.74 -1.87 6.53
N ILE A 38 20.10 -3.12 6.20
CA ILE A 38 20.24 -3.58 4.81
C ILE A 38 18.89 -3.52 4.09
N PHE A 39 17.83 -4.07 4.70
CA PHE A 39 16.50 -4.09 4.06
C PHE A 39 15.88 -2.70 3.97
N ASP A 40 16.00 -1.87 5.01
CA ASP A 40 15.49 -0.51 5.02
C ASP A 40 16.13 0.33 3.92
N HIS A 41 17.46 0.23 3.77
CA HIS A 41 18.16 0.93 2.70
C HIS A 41 17.73 0.46 1.31
N LEU A 42 17.60 -0.85 1.10
CA LEU A 42 17.13 -1.41 -0.18
C LEU A 42 15.74 -0.90 -0.51
N LEU A 43 14.80 -0.99 0.43
CA LEU A 43 13.43 -0.55 0.22
C LEU A 43 13.33 0.95 -0.06
N ALA A 44 14.14 1.77 0.63
CA ALA A 44 14.19 3.20 0.42
C ALA A 44 14.69 3.59 -0.97
N ILE A 45 15.63 2.84 -1.55
CA ILE A 45 16.22 3.17 -2.86
C ILE A 45 15.45 2.59 -4.06
N LEU A 46 14.59 1.57 -3.87
CA LEU A 46 13.81 0.96 -4.96
C LEU A 46 13.07 1.97 -5.86
N PRO A 47 12.37 3.01 -5.33
CA PRO A 47 11.64 3.96 -6.15
C PRO A 47 12.54 4.77 -7.11
N GLU A 48 13.79 5.05 -6.73
CA GLU A 48 14.74 5.81 -7.56
C GLU A 48 15.13 5.05 -8.83
N PHE A 49 15.05 3.72 -8.81
CA PHE A 49 15.27 2.86 -9.97
C PHE A 49 13.96 2.53 -10.72
N GLY A 50 12.84 3.15 -10.34
CA GLY A 50 11.52 2.82 -10.87
C GLY A 50 11.04 1.42 -10.48
N LEU A 51 11.65 0.80 -9.46
CA LEU A 51 11.29 -0.52 -8.95
C LEU A 51 10.26 -0.39 -7.83
N ARG A 52 9.46 -1.45 -7.66
CA ARG A 52 8.45 -1.56 -6.60
C ARG A 52 8.54 -2.93 -5.96
N VAL A 53 8.23 -3.01 -4.67
CA VAL A 53 8.11 -4.30 -3.98
C VAL A 53 6.90 -5.03 -4.54
N PHE A 54 7.11 -6.27 -4.98
CA PHE A 54 6.04 -7.16 -5.35
C PHE A 54 5.49 -7.86 -4.10
N GLN A 55 4.16 -7.86 -3.96
CA GLN A 55 3.44 -8.67 -2.98
C GLN A 55 2.33 -9.40 -3.72
N HIS A 56 2.13 -10.68 -3.43
CA HIS A 56 0.99 -11.39 -4.00
C HIS A 56 -0.30 -10.73 -3.54
N PRO A 57 -1.26 -10.46 -4.46
CA PRO A 57 -2.54 -9.92 -4.08
C PRO A 57 -3.21 -10.86 -3.08
N SER A 58 -3.66 -10.30 -1.98
CA SER A 58 -4.28 -11.02 -0.87
C SER A 58 -5.80 -10.86 -0.91
N GLY A 59 -6.50 -11.64 -0.08
CA GLY A 59 -7.94 -11.46 0.10
C GLY A 59 -8.32 -10.09 0.71
N ALA A 60 -7.37 -9.35 1.31
CA ALA A 60 -7.61 -8.00 1.81
C ALA A 60 -7.75 -6.99 0.66
N ASP A 61 -6.89 -7.07 -0.35
CA ASP A 61 -6.92 -6.22 -1.54
C ASP A 61 -8.27 -6.35 -2.28
N MET A 62 -8.80 -7.59 -2.36
CA MET A 62 -10.12 -7.85 -2.96
C MET A 62 -11.27 -7.22 -2.16
N ARG A 63 -11.16 -7.17 -0.82
CA ARG A 63 -12.18 -6.56 0.04
C ARG A 63 -12.21 -5.04 -0.09
N GLU A 64 -11.04 -4.41 -0.17
CA GLU A 64 -10.92 -2.96 -0.39
C GLU A 64 -11.43 -2.58 -1.78
N TRP A 65 -11.11 -3.36 -2.82
CA TRP A 65 -11.66 -3.14 -4.15
C TRP A 65 -13.19 -3.21 -4.16
N ARG A 66 -13.79 -4.19 -3.47
CA ARG A 66 -15.25 -4.28 -3.34
C ARG A 66 -15.84 -3.05 -2.64
N GLN A 67 -15.20 -2.54 -1.59
CA GLN A 67 -15.67 -1.35 -0.88
C GLN A 67 -15.60 -0.09 -1.75
N SER A 68 -14.62 0.01 -2.64
CA SER A 68 -14.53 1.13 -3.61
C SER A 68 -15.63 1.11 -4.68
N LEU A 69 -16.28 -0.03 -4.89
CA LEU A 69 -17.40 -0.20 -5.83
C LEU A 69 -18.76 0.08 -5.19
N GLU A 70 -18.84 0.16 -3.86
CA GLU A 70 -20.06 0.57 -3.16
C GLU A 70 -20.28 2.09 -3.39
N PRO A 71 -21.42 2.52 -3.94
CA PRO A 71 -21.69 3.94 -4.14
C PRO A 71 -21.70 4.70 -2.82
N HIS A 72 -20.70 5.56 -2.60
CA HIS A 72 -20.69 6.52 -1.50
C HIS A 72 -21.63 7.69 -1.85
N ASP A 73 -22.70 7.82 -1.07
CA ASP A 73 -23.67 8.92 -1.04
C ASP A 73 -24.56 9.14 -2.28
N ALA A 74 -25.77 8.56 -2.22
CA ALA A 74 -26.93 9.26 -2.78
C ALA A 74 -27.22 10.47 -1.87
N PRO A 75 -27.18 11.72 -2.37
CA PRO A 75 -27.52 12.86 -1.53
C PRO A 75 -28.98 12.72 -1.07
N ALA A 76 -29.17 12.63 0.23
CA ALA A 76 -30.50 12.68 0.84
C ALA A 76 -31.13 14.02 0.46
N LEU A 77 -32.03 14.00 -0.53
CA LEU A 77 -32.83 15.14 -0.92
C LEU A 77 -33.59 15.63 0.31
N HIS A 78 -33.10 16.72 0.89
CA HIS A 78 -33.77 17.49 1.92
C HIS A 78 -35.09 18.00 1.33
N ARG A 79 -36.16 17.23 1.55
CA ARG A 79 -37.53 17.60 1.17
C ARG A 79 -37.94 18.77 2.06
N SER A 80 -37.72 20.00 1.60
CA SER A 80 -38.29 21.21 2.22
C SER A 80 -39.81 21.15 2.12
N ALA A 81 -40.43 20.74 3.22
CA ALA A 81 -41.84 20.93 3.45
C ALA A 81 -42.13 22.43 3.69
N GLY A 82 -43.21 22.93 3.08
CA GLY A 82 -43.94 24.10 3.55
C GLY A 82 -43.52 25.43 2.94
N HIS A 83 -44.11 25.78 1.79
CA HIS A 83 -44.47 27.17 1.53
C HIS A 83 -45.97 27.22 1.26
N SER A 84 -46.73 27.57 2.30
CA SER A 84 -48.15 27.89 2.21
C SER A 84 -48.34 29.07 1.27
N VAL A 85 -49.10 28.87 0.20
CA VAL A 85 -49.58 29.95 -0.65
C VAL A 85 -50.77 30.59 0.06
N GLU A 86 -50.57 31.81 0.57
CA GLU A 86 -51.67 32.72 0.89
C GLU A 86 -52.34 33.14 -0.42
N MET A 87 -53.63 32.82 -0.59
CA MET A 87 -54.49 33.43 -1.59
C MET A 87 -55.62 34.19 -0.90
N THR A 88 -55.50 35.51 -0.99
CA THR A 88 -56.48 36.59 -0.91
C THR A 88 -57.96 36.20 -1.05
N SER A 89 -58.79 36.76 -0.16
CA SER A 89 -60.15 37.16 -0.51
C SER A 89 -60.43 38.55 0.07
N GLN A 90 -60.26 39.58 -0.77
CA GLN A 90 -60.95 40.86 -0.64
C GLN A 90 -62.38 40.67 -1.15
N SER A 91 -63.37 40.88 -0.30
CA SER A 91 -64.64 41.61 -0.53
C SER A 91 -65.50 41.52 0.72
#